data_AF-A0A836TFI1-F1
#
_entry.id   AF-A0A836TFI1-F1
#
_cell.length_a   1.000
_cell.length_b   1.000
_cell.length_c   1.000
_cell.angle_alpha   90.00
_cell.angle_beta   90.00
_cell.angle_gamma   90.00
#
_symmetry.space_group_name_H-M   'P 1'
#
loop_
_entity.id
_entity.type
_entity.pdbx_description
1 polymer ?
#
loop_
_entity_poly.entity_id
_entity_poly.type
_entity_poly.pdbx_seq_one_letter_code
_entity_poly.pdbx_strand_id
1 'polypeptide(L)' 'MIKKDSVVSLSYILKNENGEELDRSDNVNPLAYMHGHGQIVPGLENVLEGLAVGDKKEVTVTPQEGYGEVQP' A
#
# COMPACT_ATOMS: atom_id res chain seq x y z
N MET A 1 6.39 -14.03 5.34
CA MET A 1 5.95 -13.60 4.00
C MET A 1 4.47 -13.29 4.09
N ILE A 2 4.06 -12.16 3.54
CA ILE A 2 2.65 -11.73 3.47
C ILE A 2 1.92 -12.66 2.49
N LYS A 3 0.69 -13.03 2.83
CA LYS A 3 -0.22 -13.84 2.02
C LYS A 3 -1.67 -13.55 2.38
N LYS A 4 -2.63 -14.02 1.58
CA LYS A 4 -4.06 -13.97 1.92
C LYS A 4 -4.34 -14.38 3.37
N ASP A 5 -5.23 -13.63 4.02
CA ASP A 5 -5.65 -13.74 5.42
C ASP A 5 -4.56 -13.36 6.46
N SER A 6 -3.45 -12.76 6.02
CA SER A 6 -2.45 -12.21 6.96
C SER A 6 -2.92 -10.88 7.54
N VAL A 7 -2.73 -10.68 8.84
CA VAL A 7 -2.82 -9.35 9.46
C VAL A 7 -1.46 -8.66 9.31
N VAL A 8 -1.46 -7.50 8.66
CA VAL A 8 -0.23 -6.77 8.31
C VAL A 8 -0.27 -5.38 8.92
N SER A 9 0.82 -5.01 9.61
CA SER A 9 1.12 -3.62 10.00
C SER A 9 2.08 -3.02 8.98
N LEU A 10 1.63 -2.00 8.26
CA LEU A 10 2.36 -1.38 7.15
C LEU A 10 2.75 0.06 7.49
N SER A 11 4.03 0.37 7.35
CA SER A 11 4.54 1.74 7.29
C SER A 11 4.72 2.13 5.82
N TYR A 12 4.21 3.28 5.41
CA TYR A 12 4.30 3.76 4.03
C TYR A 12 4.36 5.29 3.96
N ILE A 13 4.79 5.78 2.80
CA ILE A 13 4.66 7.18 2.40
C ILE A 13 4.00 7.16 1.02
N LEU A 14 2.83 7.79 0.91
CA LEU A 14 2.14 7.96 -0.36
C LEU A 14 2.50 9.33 -0.93
N LYS A 15 2.90 9.36 -2.20
CA LYS A 15 3.22 10.59 -2.92
C LYS A 15 2.46 10.68 -4.23
N ASN A 16 2.15 11.91 -4.66
CA ASN A 16 1.68 12.15 -6.02
C ASN A 16 2.85 12.20 -7.02
N GLU A 17 2.53 12.36 -8.31
CA GLU A 17 3.51 12.43 -9.41
C GLU A 17 4.49 13.60 -9.28
N ASN A 18 4.12 14.66 -8.55
CA ASN A 18 4.98 15.80 -8.26
C ASN A 18 5.92 15.55 -7.06
N GLY A 19 5.84 14.37 -6.43
CA GLY A 19 6.62 13.99 -5.25
C GLY A 19 6.08 14.57 -3.94
N GLU A 20 4.91 15.20 -3.94
CA GLU A 20 4.25 15.71 -2.75
C GLU A 20 3.68 14.55 -1.93
N GLU A 21 3.98 14.52 -0.64
CA GLU A 21 3.45 13.54 0.31
C GLU A 21 1.96 13.80 0.54
N LEU A 22 1.12 12.84 0.15
CA LEU A 22 -0.33 12.90 0.35
C LEU A 22 -0.75 12.26 1.66
N ASP A 23 -0.05 11.20 2.07
CA ASP A 23 -0.37 10.43 3.27
C ASP A 23 0.87 9.66 3.76
N ARG A 24 0.86 9.31 5.05
CA ARG A 24 1.94 8.54 5.67
C ARG A 24 1.43 7.67 6.81
N SER A 25 2.12 6.57 7.00
CA SER A 25 2.04 5.77 8.20
C SER A 25 3.44 5.32 8.60
N ASP A 26 3.76 5.40 9.88
CA ASP A 26 5.09 5.10 10.40
C ASP A 26 5.06 3.95 11.42
N ASN A 27 6.23 3.60 11.94
CA ASN A 27 6.37 2.50 12.88
C ASN A 27 5.69 2.77 14.23
N VAL A 28 5.29 4.01 14.53
CA VAL A 28 4.58 4.37 15.75
C VAL A 28 3.07 4.17 15.57
N ASN A 29 2.53 4.57 14.41
CA ASN A 29 1.13 4.38 14.05
C ASN A 29 1.01 3.69 12.68
N PRO A 30 1.30 2.38 12.60
CA PRO A 30 1.26 1.63 11.34
C PRO A 30 -0.18 1.41 10.88
N LEU A 31 -0.40 1.35 9.56
CA LEU A 31 -1.67 0.95 8.99
C LEU A 31 -1.84 -0.55 9.19
N ALA A 32 -2.85 -0.94 9.97
CA ALA A 32 -3.23 -2.33 10.14
C ALA A 32 -4.32 -2.71 9.12
N TYR A 33 -4.08 -3.76 8.35
CA TYR A 33 -5.06 -4.30 7.39
C TYR A 33 -4.97 -5.83 7.29
N MET A 34 -6.00 -6.45 6.71
CA MET A 34 -6.05 -7.87 6.41
C MET A 34 -5.83 -8.10 4.91
N HIS A 35 -4.77 -8.83 4.59
CA HIS A 35 -4.30 -9.02 3.22
C HIS A 35 -5.20 -9.97 2.42
N GLY A 36 -5.52 -9.60 1.19
CA GLY A 36 -6.41 -10.33 0.28
C GLY A 36 -7.89 -10.04 0.49
N HIS A 37 -8.23 -8.96 1.19
CA HIS A 37 -9.60 -8.53 1.50
C HIS A 37 -9.95 -7.15 0.93
N GLY A 38 -9.07 -6.56 0.10
CA GLY A 38 -9.38 -5.32 -0.62
C GLY A 38 -9.54 -4.10 0.30
N GLN A 39 -8.83 -4.07 1.42
CA GLN A 39 -8.85 -2.93 2.36
C GLN A 39 -7.91 -1.80 1.95
N ILE A 40 -6.99 -2.07 1.02
CA ILE A 40 -6.07 -1.11 0.41
C ILE A 40 -6.16 -1.23 -1.10
N VAL A 41 -5.56 -0.27 -1.82
CA VAL A 41 -5.62 -0.26 -3.30
C VAL A 41 -4.98 -1.52 -3.90
N PRO A 42 -5.59 -2.14 -4.92
CA PRO A 42 -5.13 -3.41 -5.48
C PRO A 42 -3.66 -3.43 -5.90
N GLY A 43 -3.16 -2.34 -6.49
CA GLY A 43 -1.76 -2.26 -6.92
C GLY A 43 -0.77 -2.35 -5.76
N LEU A 44 -1.12 -1.75 -4.61
CA LEU A 44 -0.30 -1.86 -3.41
C LEU A 44 -0.41 -3.26 -2.79
N GLU A 45 -1.62 -3.81 -2.69
CA GLU A 45 -1.82 -5.16 -2.14
C GLU A 45 -1.03 -6.21 -2.93
N ASN A 46 -1.13 -6.20 -4.26
CA ASN A 46 -0.43 -7.14 -5.13
C ASN A 46 1.10 -7.06 -4.98
N VAL A 47 1.65 -5.87 -4.75
CA VAL A 47 3.08 -5.66 -4.55
C VAL A 47 3.57 -6.25 -3.23
N LEU A 48 2.73 -6.23 -2.19
CA LEU A 48 3.07 -6.68 -0.84
C LEU A 48 3.01 -8.21 -0.70
N GLU A 49 2.24 -8.91 -1.52
CA GLU A 49 2.16 -10.37 -1.52
C GLU A 49 3.57 -11.00 -1.63
N GLY A 50 3.87 -11.95 -0.75
CA GLY A 50 5.16 -12.62 -0.67
C GLY A 50 6.27 -11.86 0.06
N LEU A 51 6.17 -10.54 0.29
CA LEU A 51 7.20 -9.78 1.01
C LEU A 51 7.33 -10.22 2.48
N ALA A 52 8.53 -10.12 3.02
CA ALA A 52 8.82 -10.40 4.43
C ALA A 52 8.72 -9.13 5.29
N VAL A 53 8.58 -9.33 6.61
CA VAL A 53 8.62 -8.21 7.56
C VAL A 53 9.99 -7.54 7.49
N GLY A 54 10.00 -6.21 7.35
CA GLY A 54 11.22 -5.41 7.23
C GLY A 54 11.62 -5.11 5.78
N ASP A 55 11.01 -5.77 4.80
CA ASP A 55 11.22 -5.44 3.39
C ASP A 55 10.70 -4.03 3.10
N LYS A 56 11.43 -3.32 2.22
CA LYS A 56 11.07 -1.99 1.75
C LYS A 56 11.08 -1.98 0.24
N LYS A 57 10.06 -1.37 -0.34
CA LYS A 57 9.92 -1.25 -1.78
C LYS A 57 9.29 0.08 -2.13
N GLU A 58 9.81 0.71 -3.18
CA GLU A 58 9.20 1.85 -3.82
C GLU A 58 8.46 1.34 -5.05
N VAL A 59 7.18 1.70 -5.18
CA VAL A 59 6.33 1.29 -6.29
C VAL A 59 5.48 2.44 -6.77
N THR A 60 5.27 2.47 -8.08
CA THR A 60 4.30 3.36 -8.72
C THR A 60 3.02 2.55 -8.94
N VAL A 61 1.91 3.01 -8.34
CA VAL A 61 0.59 2.42 -8.54
C VAL A 61 -0.14 3.25 -9.58
N THR A 62 -0.58 2.61 -10.67
CA THR A 62 -1.35 3.29 -11.72
C THR A 62 -2.71 3.73 -11.19
N PRO A 63 -3.36 4.77 -11.75
CA PRO A 63 -4.71 5.17 -11.32
C PRO A 63 -5.69 3.99 -11.30
N GLN A 64 -5.66 3.12 -12.32
CA GLN A 64 -6.56 1.97 -12.45
C GLN A 64 -6.37 0.93 -11.33
N GLU A 65 -5.16 0.77 -10.83
CA GLU A 65 -4.82 -0.12 -9.70
C GLU A 65 -4.88 0.61 -8.34
N GLY A 66 -5.03 1.93 -8.37
CA GLY A 66 -5.08 2.84 -7.25
C GLY A 66 -6.52 3.25 -6.93
N TYR A 67 -6.81 4.54 -7.13
CA TYR A 67 -8.08 5.16 -6.78
C TYR A 67 -9.02 5.40 -7.98
N GLY A 68 -8.66 4.88 -9.16
CA GLY A 68 -9.36 5.10 -10.42
C GLY A 68 -8.92 6.35 -11.17
N GLU A 69 -9.47 6.52 -12.37
CA GLU A 69 -9.31 7.74 -13.16
C GLU A 69 -9.97 8.94 -12.47
N VAL A 70 -9.43 10.13 -12.73
CA VAL A 70 -10.07 11.38 -12.31
C VAL A 70 -11.43 11.48 -12.98
N GLN A 71 -12.49 11.55 -12.18
CA GLN A 71 -13.83 11.78 -12.67
C GLN A 71 -14.07 13.30 -12.81
N PRO A 72 -14.60 13.78 -13.95
CA PRO A 72 -14.83 15.20 -14.22
C PRO A 72 -16.02 15.78 -13.44
#